data_AF-A0A3D1CEN9-F1
#
_entry.id   AF-A0A3D1CEN9-F1
#
_cell.length_a   1.000
_cell.length_b   1.000
_cell.length_c   1.000
_cell.angle_alpha   90.00
_cell.angle_beta   90.00
_cell.angle_gamma   90.00
#
_symmetry.space_group_name_H-M   'P 1'
#
loop_
_entity.id
_entity.type
_entity.pdbx_description
1 polymer ?
#
loop_
_entity_poly.entity_id
_entity_poly.type
_entity_poly.pdbx_seq_one_letter_code
_entity_poly.pdbx_strand_id
1 'polypeptide(L)'
;MGMIEAKAESVNEASSEQLSAIHNACALIAPSWPLDRFIAVNALWECRHHPIELVSARLAALADVKTTLSADELLTRYDKGEISDSSLTTAAKAYKTTTDIESLKAGLKQPGPDVWLSIAEIADLSRDHHKMRWQDETVHQISQFCGEFINQHTDNL
;
A
#
# COMPACT_ATOMS: atom_id res chain seq x y z
N MET A 1 31.53 11.47 46.51
CA MET A 1 31.03 12.24 45.36
C MET A 1 31.83 11.81 44.13
N GLY A 2 31.44 10.69 43.51
CA GLY A 2 32.12 10.16 42.33
C GLY A 2 31.22 10.38 41.13
N MET A 3 31.59 11.31 40.26
CA MET A 3 30.86 11.68 39.06
C MET A 3 31.10 10.59 38.01
N ILE A 4 30.05 9.86 37.65
CA ILE A 4 30.10 8.91 36.53
C ILE A 4 29.96 9.76 35.27
N GLU A 5 31.09 10.08 34.63
CA GLU A 5 31.07 10.65 33.28
C GLU A 5 30.63 9.57 32.30
N ALA A 6 29.45 9.74 31.71
CA ALA A 6 29.00 8.95 30.58
C ALA A 6 29.91 9.28 29.38
N LYS A 7 30.88 8.40 29.12
CA LYS A 7 31.73 8.48 27.93
C LYS A 7 30.84 8.17 26.73
N ALA A 8 30.54 9.18 25.91
CA ALA A 8 29.87 8.98 24.64
C ALA A 8 30.77 8.07 23.78
N GLU A 9 30.41 6.80 23.67
CA GLU A 9 30.99 5.92 22.67
C GLU A 9 30.71 6.55 21.29
N SER A 10 31.77 6.76 20.52
CA SER A 10 31.68 7.25 19.16
C SER A 10 30.78 6.31 18.36
N VAL A 11 29.66 6.83 17.87
CA VAL A 11 28.80 6.13 16.92
C VAL A 11 29.70 5.71 15.75
N ASN A 12 29.82 4.40 15.55
CA ASN A 12 30.61 3.81 14.47
C ASN A 12 30.20 4.48 13.15
N GLU A 13 31.15 5.02 12.37
CA GLU A 13 30.83 5.63 11.08
C GLU A 13 30.10 4.61 10.21
N ALA A 14 28.83 4.91 9.87
CA ALA A 14 28.02 4.01 9.07
C ALA A 14 28.66 3.83 7.70
N SER A 15 28.78 2.58 7.26
CA SER A 15 29.25 2.25 5.91
C SER A 15 28.36 2.88 4.84
N SER A 16 28.89 3.05 3.62
CA SER A 16 28.11 3.58 2.50
C SER A 16 26.85 2.76 2.20
N GLU A 17 26.90 1.44 2.38
CA GLU A 17 25.74 0.55 2.24
C GLU A 17 24.67 0.83 3.31
N GLN A 18 25.09 1.01 4.57
CA GLN A 18 24.16 1.35 5.66
C GLN A 18 23.51 2.71 5.44
N LEU A 19 24.28 3.73 5.03
CA LEU A 19 23.73 5.06 4.72
C LEU A 19 22.73 5.00 3.56
N SER A 20 23.02 4.21 2.51
CA SER A 20 22.09 3.99 1.41
C SER A 20 20.81 3.30 1.87
N ALA A 21 20.93 2.26 2.71
CA ALA A 21 19.77 1.56 3.27
C ALA A 21 18.90 2.49 4.14
N ILE A 22 19.53 3.33 4.98
CA ILE A 22 18.83 4.33 5.80
C ILE A 22 18.10 5.32 4.91
N HIS A 23 18.77 5.87 3.89
CA HIS A 23 18.12 6.81 2.96
C HIS A 23 16.93 6.18 2.24
N ASN A 24 17.07 4.93 1.78
CA ASN A 24 15.98 4.21 1.14
C ASN A 24 14.81 3.98 2.10
N ALA A 25 15.07 3.60 3.35
CA ALA A 25 14.04 3.42 4.37
C ALA A 25 13.31 4.75 4.68
N CYS A 26 14.06 5.83 4.89
CA CYS A 26 13.49 7.16 5.13
C CYS A 26 12.65 7.64 3.93
N ALA A 27 13.04 7.31 2.70
CA ALA A 27 12.30 7.68 1.49
C ALA A 27 10.94 6.97 1.36
N LEU A 28 10.69 5.89 2.10
CA LEU A 28 9.38 5.24 2.17
C LEU A 28 8.40 5.98 3.09
N ILE A 29 8.92 6.80 4.01
CA ILE A 29 8.10 7.61 4.91
C ILE A 29 7.52 8.78 4.10
N ALA A 30 6.20 8.93 4.14
CA ALA A 30 5.55 10.08 3.54
C ALA A 30 5.95 11.36 4.29
N PRO A 31 6.30 12.44 3.58
CA PRO A 31 6.69 13.69 4.22
C PRO A 31 5.52 14.23 5.06
N SER A 32 5.83 14.65 6.28
CA SER A 32 4.91 15.40 7.11
C SER A 32 4.77 16.81 6.54
N TRP A 33 3.75 17.02 5.71
CA TRP A 33 3.37 18.37 5.32
C TRP A 33 2.78 19.10 6.53
N PRO A 34 3.09 20.38 6.75
CA PRO A 34 2.44 21.18 7.78
C PRO A 34 0.99 21.42 7.36
N LEU A 35 0.13 20.45 7.61
CA LEU A 35 -1.30 20.56 7.48
C LEU A 35 -1.86 20.86 8.88
N ASP A 36 -2.87 21.72 8.95
CA ASP A 36 -3.58 22.04 10.20
C ASP A 36 -4.24 20.79 10.85
N ARG A 37 -4.27 19.66 10.14
CA ARG A 37 -4.73 18.36 10.60
C ARG A 37 -3.82 17.25 10.07
N PHE A 38 -3.63 16.20 10.86
CA PHE A 38 -3.10 14.93 10.37
C PHE A 38 -4.12 14.29 9.42
N ILE A 39 -4.08 14.69 8.15
CA ILE A 39 -4.82 14.01 7.09
C ILE A 39 -3.97 12.82 6.64
N ALA A 40 -4.62 11.70 6.33
CA ALA A 40 -3.95 10.52 5.81
C ALA A 40 -2.98 10.92 4.68
N VAL A 41 -1.69 10.79 4.96
CA VAL A 41 -0.65 10.81 3.95
C VAL A 41 -0.99 9.77 2.88
N ASN A 42 -0.66 10.07 1.62
CA ASN A 42 -0.94 9.19 0.49
C ASN A 42 -0.54 7.75 0.82
N ALA A 43 -1.52 6.84 0.94
CA ALA A 43 -1.31 5.44 1.31
C ALA A 43 -0.37 4.69 0.35
N LEU A 44 -0.17 5.23 -0.85
CA LEU A 44 0.67 4.67 -1.90
C LEU A 44 2.02 5.39 -2.04
N TRP A 45 2.42 6.22 -1.06
CA TRP A 45 3.62 7.06 -1.14
C TRP A 45 4.91 6.26 -1.43
N GLU A 46 5.05 5.12 -0.76
CA GLU A 46 6.17 4.19 -0.95
C GLU A 46 6.26 3.66 -2.39
N CYS A 47 5.13 3.63 -3.10
CA CYS A 47 5.01 3.10 -4.45
C CYS A 47 5.18 4.16 -5.55
N ARG A 48 5.50 5.42 -5.23
CA ARG A 48 5.61 6.54 -6.20
C ARG A 48 6.63 6.33 -7.32
N HIS A 49 7.56 5.40 -7.13
CA HIS A 49 8.57 5.04 -8.13
C HIS A 49 8.06 4.02 -9.16
N HIS A 50 6.86 3.50 -8.98
CA HIS A 50 6.22 2.56 -9.89
C HIS A 50 5.04 3.21 -10.65
N PRO A 51 4.76 2.78 -11.88
CA PRO A 51 3.54 3.15 -12.58
C PRO A 51 2.30 2.76 -11.78
N ILE A 52 1.28 3.62 -11.78
CA ILE A 52 0.07 3.42 -10.96
C ILE A 52 -0.66 2.12 -11.31
N GLU A 53 -0.58 1.67 -12.56
CA GLU A 53 -1.17 0.43 -13.05
C GLU A 53 -0.56 -0.79 -12.37
N LEU A 54 0.77 -0.79 -12.18
CA LEU A 54 1.48 -1.85 -11.49
C LEU A 54 1.11 -1.88 -9.99
N VAL A 55 1.03 -0.70 -9.38
CA VAL A 55 0.69 -0.56 -7.96
C VAL A 55 -0.75 -1.01 -7.72
N SER A 56 -1.69 -0.55 -8.55
CA SER A 56 -3.09 -0.96 -8.55
C SER A 56 -3.24 -2.48 -8.67
N ALA A 57 -2.60 -3.09 -9.68
CA ALA A 57 -2.66 -4.53 -9.89
C ALA A 57 -2.09 -5.33 -8.71
N ARG A 58 -0.98 -4.88 -8.12
CA ARG A 58 -0.40 -5.50 -6.92
C ARG A 58 -1.33 -5.44 -5.72
N LEU A 59 -1.92 -4.29 -5.46
CA LEU A 59 -2.82 -4.10 -4.33
C LEU A 59 -4.13 -4.86 -4.49
N ALA A 60 -4.68 -4.90 -5.71
CA ALA A 60 -5.83 -5.75 -6.02
C ALA A 60 -5.49 -7.22 -5.80
N ALA A 61 -4.35 -7.69 -6.30
CA ALA A 61 -3.93 -9.08 -6.16
C ALA A 61 -3.63 -9.47 -4.70
N LEU A 62 -3.07 -8.59 -3.87
CA LEU A 62 -2.62 -8.95 -2.53
C LEU A 62 -3.65 -8.66 -1.42
N ALA A 63 -4.56 -7.72 -1.64
CA ALA A 63 -5.42 -7.20 -0.58
C ALA A 63 -6.83 -6.82 -1.06
N ASP A 64 -7.21 -7.15 -2.29
CA ASP A 64 -8.49 -6.74 -2.92
C ASP A 64 -8.73 -5.22 -2.90
N VAL A 65 -7.66 -4.43 -2.88
CA VAL A 65 -7.78 -2.97 -2.84
C VAL A 65 -8.03 -2.44 -4.25
N LYS A 66 -9.15 -1.73 -4.41
CA LYS A 66 -9.56 -1.11 -5.68
C LYS A 66 -9.10 0.35 -5.72
N THR A 67 -8.28 0.70 -6.71
CA THR A 67 -7.79 2.07 -6.93
C THR A 67 -8.55 2.82 -8.03
N THR A 68 -9.55 2.18 -8.64
CA THR A 68 -10.38 2.72 -9.71
C THR A 68 -11.85 2.50 -9.40
N LEU A 69 -12.72 3.19 -10.13
CA LEU A 69 -14.15 2.86 -10.16
C LEU A 69 -14.36 1.42 -10.64
N SER A 70 -15.49 0.83 -10.24
CA SER A 70 -15.90 -0.47 -10.75
C SER A 70 -16.20 -0.42 -12.25
N ALA A 71 -16.14 -1.57 -12.92
CA ALA A 71 -16.50 -1.70 -14.33
C ALA A 71 -17.93 -1.19 -14.61
N ASP A 72 -18.88 -1.53 -13.73
CA ASP A 72 -20.29 -1.12 -13.84
C ASP A 72 -20.46 0.40 -13.71
N GLU A 73 -19.73 1.03 -12.80
CA GLU A 73 -19.75 2.49 -12.65
C GLU A 73 -19.15 3.19 -13.86
N LEU A 74 -18.03 2.68 -14.40
CA LEU A 74 -17.43 3.23 -15.61
C LEU A 74 -18.38 3.13 -16.81
N LEU A 75 -19.03 1.98 -17.00
CA LEU A 75 -20.04 1.80 -18.05
C LEU A 75 -21.25 2.73 -17.84
N THR A 76 -21.75 2.84 -16.61
CA THR A 76 -22.86 3.75 -16.28
C THR A 76 -22.54 5.20 -16.61
N ARG A 77 -21.31 5.66 -16.32
CA ARG A 77 -20.87 7.03 -16.65
C ARG A 77 -20.70 7.23 -18.14
N TYR A 78 -20.27 6.21 -18.86
CA TYR A 78 -20.23 6.23 -20.32
C TYR A 78 -21.63 6.35 -20.93
N ASP A 79 -22.59 5.53 -20.47
CA ASP A 79 -23.98 5.55 -20.94
C ASP A 79 -24.68 6.89 -20.64
N LYS A 80 -24.29 7.58 -19.56
CA LYS A 80 -24.73 8.95 -19.23
C LYS A 80 -24.06 10.05 -20.06
N GLY A 81 -23.05 9.71 -20.86
CA GLY A 81 -22.26 10.66 -21.64
C GLY A 81 -21.23 11.46 -20.82
N GLU A 82 -21.00 11.10 -19.55
CA GLU A 82 -19.95 11.70 -18.72
C GLU A 82 -18.54 11.26 -19.18
N ILE A 83 -18.45 10.05 -19.73
CA ILE A 83 -17.26 9.54 -20.43
C ILE A 83 -17.62 9.44 -21.92
N SER A 84 -16.86 10.14 -22.77
CA SER A 84 -17.11 10.20 -24.20
C SER A 84 -16.19 9.27 -25.00
N ASP A 85 -16.56 8.96 -26.24
CA ASP A 85 -15.70 8.24 -27.21
C ASP A 85 -14.36 8.94 -27.42
N SER A 86 -14.35 10.28 -27.38
CA SER A 86 -13.13 11.08 -27.47
C SER A 86 -12.22 10.84 -26.26
N SER A 87 -12.80 10.73 -25.06
CA SER A 87 -12.06 10.41 -23.83
C SER A 87 -11.42 9.02 -23.94
N LEU A 88 -12.17 8.03 -24.43
CA LEU A 88 -11.66 6.66 -24.64
C LEU A 88 -10.55 6.61 -25.70
N THR A 89 -10.73 7.31 -26.81
CA THR A 89 -9.71 7.40 -27.88
C THR A 89 -8.44 8.08 -27.38
N THR A 90 -8.58 9.11 -26.55
CA THR A 90 -7.45 9.83 -25.95
C THR A 90 -6.69 8.94 -24.97
N ALA A 91 -7.41 8.21 -24.11
CA ALA A 91 -6.81 7.23 -23.20
C ALA A 91 -6.09 6.12 -23.97
N ALA A 92 -6.73 5.55 -25.01
CA ALA A 92 -6.13 4.51 -25.85
C ALA A 92 -4.79 4.96 -26.46
N LYS A 93 -4.73 6.21 -26.96
CA LYS A 93 -3.49 6.81 -27.48
C LYS A 93 -2.43 7.00 -26.38
N ALA A 94 -2.82 7.48 -25.20
CA ALA A 94 -1.90 7.67 -24.08
C ALA A 94 -1.25 6.35 -23.65
N TYR A 95 -2.02 5.26 -23.63
CA TYR A 95 -1.56 3.91 -23.34
C TYR A 95 -0.97 3.17 -24.55
N LYS A 96 -0.88 3.82 -25.72
CA LYS A 96 -0.35 3.27 -26.98
C LYS A 96 -1.04 1.94 -27.38
N THR A 97 -2.33 1.81 -27.11
CA THR A 97 -3.12 0.66 -27.53
C THR A 97 -3.87 0.95 -28.83
N THR A 98 -4.04 -0.08 -29.65
CA THR A 98 -4.83 -0.05 -30.89
C THR A 98 -6.24 -0.61 -30.70
N THR A 99 -6.64 -0.90 -29.47
CA THR A 99 -7.98 -1.43 -29.14
C THR A 99 -9.07 -0.42 -29.50
N ASP A 100 -10.11 -0.87 -30.20
CA ASP A 100 -11.28 -0.06 -30.50
C ASP A 100 -12.18 0.12 -29.27
N ILE A 101 -13.11 1.09 -29.34
CA ILE A 101 -13.99 1.47 -28.22
C ILE A 101 -14.86 0.29 -27.76
N GLU A 102 -15.40 -0.50 -28.68
CA GLU A 102 -16.24 -1.64 -28.32
C GLU A 102 -15.44 -2.73 -27.62
N SER A 103 -14.21 -3.00 -28.09
CA SER A 103 -13.29 -3.90 -27.41
C SER A 103 -12.86 -3.40 -26.02
N LEU A 104 -12.68 -2.09 -25.83
CA LEU A 104 -12.41 -1.50 -24.51
C LEU A 104 -13.60 -1.72 -23.56
N LYS A 105 -14.83 -1.49 -24.03
CA LYS A 105 -16.06 -1.74 -23.25
C LYS A 105 -16.27 -3.23 -22.96
N ALA A 106 -15.94 -4.10 -23.90
CA ALA A 106 -16.01 -5.54 -23.71
C ALA A 106 -14.97 -6.03 -22.69
N GLY A 107 -13.79 -5.41 -22.67
CA GLY A 107 -12.73 -5.70 -21.69
C GLY A 107 -13.16 -5.46 -20.25
N LEU A 108 -13.97 -4.42 -19.99
CA LEU A 108 -14.51 -4.14 -18.65
C LEU A 108 -15.41 -5.26 -18.11
N LYS A 109 -16.01 -6.08 -18.98
CA LYS A 109 -16.89 -7.18 -18.59
C LYS A 109 -16.15 -8.48 -18.30
N GLN A 110 -14.85 -8.53 -18.54
CA GLN A 110 -14.05 -9.71 -18.26
C GLN A 110 -13.81 -9.83 -16.75
N PRO A 111 -13.87 -11.05 -16.20
CA PRO A 111 -13.53 -11.27 -14.79
C PRO A 111 -12.08 -10.86 -14.53
N GLY A 112 -11.86 -10.19 -13.40
CA GLY A 112 -10.52 -9.90 -12.90
C GLY A 112 -9.85 -11.16 -12.33
N PRO A 113 -8.53 -11.11 -12.11
CA PRO A 113 -7.83 -12.18 -11.39
C PRO A 113 -8.28 -12.25 -9.93
N ASP A 114 -8.25 -13.45 -9.36
CA ASP A 114 -8.53 -13.67 -7.94
C ASP A 114 -7.45 -13.07 -7.04
N VAL A 115 -7.86 -12.75 -5.81
CA VAL A 115 -6.99 -12.26 -4.74
C VAL A 115 -6.13 -13.40 -4.22
N TRP A 116 -4.86 -13.12 -3.98
CA TRP A 116 -3.90 -14.05 -3.43
C TRP A 116 -4.10 -14.17 -1.92
N LEU A 117 -4.00 -15.40 -1.42
CA LEU A 117 -3.99 -15.65 0.01
C LEU A 117 -2.62 -15.30 0.59
N SER A 118 -2.62 -14.58 1.70
CA SER A 118 -1.44 -14.41 2.55
C SER A 118 -0.96 -15.75 3.11
N ILE A 119 0.31 -15.80 3.56
CA ILE A 119 0.86 -17.00 4.19
C ILE A 119 0.03 -17.43 5.42
N ALA A 120 -0.50 -16.46 6.18
CA ALA A 120 -1.38 -16.72 7.30
C ALA A 120 -2.68 -17.40 6.87
N GLU A 121 -3.31 -16.93 5.79
CA GLU A 121 -4.52 -17.56 5.23
C GLU A 121 -4.26 -18.96 4.72
N ILE A 122 -3.15 -19.15 4.02
CA ILE A 122 -2.74 -20.47 3.54
C ILE A 122 -2.56 -21.43 4.73
N ALA A 123 -1.92 -20.97 5.81
CA ALA A 123 -1.77 -21.77 7.03
C ALA A 123 -3.12 -22.08 7.67
N ASP A 124 -4.06 -21.13 7.63
CA ASP A 124 -5.41 -21.30 8.17
C ASP A 124 -6.26 -22.30 7.39
N LEU A 125 -5.98 -22.57 6.11
CA LEU A 125 -6.70 -23.58 5.31
C LEU A 125 -6.65 -24.98 5.93
N SER A 126 -5.61 -25.30 6.69
CA SER A 126 -5.41 -26.59 7.36
C SER A 126 -5.67 -26.56 8.86
N ARG A 127 -6.09 -25.41 9.39
CA ARG A 127 -6.19 -25.17 10.83
C ARG A 127 -7.53 -25.63 11.37
N ASP A 128 -7.51 -26.10 12.61
CA ASP A 128 -8.72 -26.40 13.36
C ASP A 128 -9.52 -25.11 13.65
N HIS A 129 -10.80 -25.12 13.28
CA HIS A 129 -11.77 -24.05 13.51
C HIS A 129 -11.95 -23.64 14.98
N HIS A 130 -11.58 -24.49 15.95
CA HIS A 130 -11.60 -24.14 17.37
C HIS A 130 -10.40 -23.30 17.83
N LYS A 131 -9.41 -23.08 16.96
CA LYS A 131 -8.23 -22.26 17.26
C LYS A 131 -8.37 -20.89 16.59
N MET A 132 -7.88 -19.85 17.26
CA MET A 132 -7.74 -18.52 16.68
C MET A 132 -6.95 -18.60 15.36
N ARG A 133 -7.42 -17.89 14.32
CA ARG A 133 -6.78 -17.85 13.01
C ARG A 133 -5.40 -17.23 13.11
N TRP A 134 -4.46 -17.66 12.29
CA TRP A 134 -3.12 -17.06 12.21
C TRP A 134 -3.17 -15.59 11.79
N GLN A 135 -4.12 -15.22 10.93
CA GLN A 135 -4.36 -13.83 10.61
C GLN A 135 -4.68 -13.01 11.88
N ASP A 136 -5.65 -13.49 12.67
CA ASP A 136 -6.09 -12.79 13.88
C ASP A 136 -4.96 -12.72 14.90
N GLU A 137 -4.20 -13.81 15.08
CA GLU A 137 -3.06 -13.88 15.99
C GLU A 137 -1.97 -12.87 15.59
N THR A 138 -1.68 -12.77 14.29
CA THR A 138 -0.69 -11.82 13.77
C THR A 138 -1.11 -10.38 14.09
N VAL A 139 -2.37 -10.03 13.85
CA VAL A 139 -2.92 -8.70 14.18
C VAL A 139 -2.84 -8.45 15.68
N HIS A 140 -3.19 -9.44 16.51
CA HIS A 140 -3.17 -9.35 17.96
C HIS A 140 -1.75 -9.07 18.49
N GLN A 141 -0.77 -9.85 18.06
CA GLN A 141 0.63 -9.73 18.51
C GLN A 141 1.25 -8.39 18.09
N ILE A 142 1.02 -7.94 16.85
CA ILE A 142 1.50 -6.63 16.39
C ILE A 142 0.85 -5.51 17.22
N SER A 143 -0.45 -5.60 17.49
CA SER A 143 -1.17 -4.59 18.27
C SER A 143 -0.66 -4.52 19.71
N GLN A 144 -0.43 -5.66 20.36
CA GLN A 144 0.16 -5.72 21.70
C GLN A 144 1.55 -5.10 21.72
N PHE A 145 2.41 -5.46 20.77
CA PHE A 145 3.75 -4.92 20.66
C PHE A 145 3.74 -3.39 20.49
N CYS A 146 2.90 -2.87 19.58
CA CYS A 146 2.75 -1.42 19.39
C CYS A 146 2.25 -0.71 20.66
N GLY A 147 1.27 -1.30 21.35
CA GLY A 147 0.74 -0.74 22.61
C GLY A 147 1.79 -0.73 23.73
N GLU A 148 2.54 -1.82 23.89
CA GLU A 148 3.64 -1.91 24.86
C GLU A 148 4.75 -0.90 24.57
N PHE A 149 5.13 -0.74 23.30
CA PHE A 149 6.15 0.24 22.90
C PHE A 149 5.76 1.66 23.30
N ILE A 150 4.52 2.07 23.01
CA ILE A 150 4.00 3.40 23.38
C ILE A 150 3.96 3.57 24.90
N ASN A 151 3.50 2.56 25.63
CA ASN A 151 3.43 2.60 27.10
C ASN A 151 4.82 2.74 27.76
N GLN A 152 5.87 2.22 27.14
CA GLN A 152 7.25 2.32 27.65
C GLN A 152 7.94 3.63 27.25
N HIS A 153 7.47 4.32 26.20
CA HIS A 153 8.09 5.51 25.63
C HIS A 153 7.10 6.69 25.57
N THR A 154 6.44 6.96 26.69
CA THR A 154 5.40 8.00 26.80
C THR A 154 5.89 9.40 26.42
N ASP A 155 7.21 9.66 26.53
CA ASP A 155 7.83 10.94 26.22
C ASP A 155 8.09 11.17 24.71
N ASN A 156 7.85 10.18 23.84
CA ASN A 156 8.10 10.24 22.38
C ASN A 156 6.86 10.60 21.54
N LEU A 157 5.74 10.98 22.18
CA LEU A 157 4.51 11.44 21.55
C LEU A 157 4.33 12.96 21.75
#